data_AF-A0A485B323-F1
#
_entry.id   AF-A0A485B323-F1
#
_cell.length_a   1.000
_cell.length_b   1.000
_cell.length_c   1.000
_cell.angle_alpha   90.00
_cell.angle_beta   90.00
_cell.angle_gamma   90.00
#
_symmetry.space_group_name_H-M   'P 1'
#
loop_
_entity.id
_entity.type
_entity.pdbx_description
1 polymer ?
#
loop_
_entity_poly.entity_id
_entity_poly.type
_entity_poly.pdbx_seq_one_letter_code
_entity_poly.pdbx_strand_id
1 'polypeptide(L)' 'MKVWPVKHSPLLRQPEHFISREELKALIQTVTNNLVNIKDETGQFLLRPRRWPRD' A
#
# COMPACT_ATOMS: atom_id res chain seq x y z
N MET A 1 -39.64 13.23 -7.82
CA MET A 1 -38.72 12.22 -7.25
C MET A 1 -39.04 12.06 -5.77
N LYS A 2 -39.20 10.82 -5.30
CA LYS A 2 -39.40 10.52 -3.86
C LYS A 2 -38.04 10.34 -3.21
N VAL A 3 -37.71 11.19 -2.23
CA VAL A 3 -36.44 11.15 -1.49
C VAL A 3 -36.74 10.68 -0.08
N TRP A 4 -35.96 9.70 0.41
CA TRP A 4 -36.10 9.17 1.77
C TRP A 4 -35.03 9.78 2.68
N PRO A 5 -35.37 10.21 3.91
CA PRO A 5 -34.43 10.87 4.79
C PRO A 5 -33.53 9.85 5.51
N VAL A 6 -32.42 9.45 4.89
CA VAL A 6 -31.50 8.44 5.46
C VAL A 6 -30.27 9.05 6.16
N LYS A 7 -29.92 10.31 5.82
CA LYS A 7 -28.65 10.94 6.23
C LYS A 7 -28.46 11.10 7.74
N HIS A 8 -29.54 11.26 8.50
CA HIS A 8 -29.49 11.47 9.95
C HIS A 8 -29.38 10.17 10.74
N SER A 9 -29.74 9.02 10.16
CA SER A 9 -29.72 7.74 10.86
C SER A 9 -28.31 7.13 10.79
N PRO A 10 -27.64 6.88 11.93
CA PRO A 10 -26.31 6.29 11.94
C PRO A 10 -26.22 4.92 11.25
N LEU A 11 -27.32 4.16 11.24
CA LEU A 11 -27.39 2.82 10.64
C LEU A 11 -27.66 2.85 9.12
N LEU A 12 -28.29 3.92 8.63
CA LEU A 12 -28.71 4.02 7.23
C LEU A 12 -27.84 4.98 6.41
N ARG A 13 -27.11 5.89 7.06
CA ARG A 13 -26.21 6.81 6.39
C ARG A 13 -25.06 6.03 5.75
N GLN A 14 -24.68 6.44 4.54
CA GLN A 14 -23.48 5.93 3.90
C GLN A 14 -22.25 6.30 4.76
N PRO A 15 -21.29 5.40 4.97
CA PRO A 15 -20.03 5.75 5.59
C PRO A 15 -19.30 6.82 4.79
N GLU A 16 -18.75 7.80 5.49
CA GLU A 16 -17.87 8.80 4.88
C GLU A 16 -16.48 8.20 4.73
N HIS A 17 -15.96 8.20 3.51
CA HIS A 17 -14.61 7.75 3.18
C HIS A 17 -13.78 8.94 2.73
N PHE A 18 -12.59 9.12 3.30
CA PHE A 18 -11.68 10.22 2.95
C PHE A 18 -10.95 10.01 1.61
N ILE A 19 -10.97 8.79 1.09
CA ILE A 19 -10.33 8.39 -0.16
C ILE A 19 -11.30 7.51 -0.95
N SER A 20 -11.33 7.66 -2.27
CA SER A 20 -12.10 6.75 -3.11
C SER A 20 -11.44 5.38 -3.19
N ARG A 21 -12.24 4.36 -3.53
CA ARG A 21 -11.73 2.99 -3.73
C ARG A 21 -10.65 2.92 -4.81
N GLU A 22 -10.81 3.69 -5.89
CA GLU A 22 -9.85 3.65 -7.01
C GLU A 22 -8.55 4.35 -6.67
N GLU A 23 -8.59 5.48 -5.96
CA GLU A 23 -7.38 6.15 -5.44
C GLU A 23 -6.61 5.25 -4.47
N LEU A 24 -7.32 4.54 -3.58
CA LEU A 24 -6.68 3.58 -2.67
C LEU A 24 -6.01 2.43 -3.43
N LYS A 25 -6.67 1.86 -4.46
CA LYS A 25 -6.09 0.80 -5.28
C LYS A 25 -4.85 1.28 -6.04
N ALA A 26 -4.89 2.51 -6.57
CA ALA A 26 -3.74 3.12 -7.23
C ALA A 26 -2.56 3.32 -6.26
N LEU A 27 -2.85 3.74 -5.03
CA LEU A 27 -1.83 3.88 -3.98
C LEU A 27 -1.18 2.54 -3.64
N ILE A 28 -1.99 1.49 -3.44
CA ILE A 28 -1.48 0.12 -3.20
C ILE A 28 -0.56 -0.29 -4.35
N GLN A 29 -1.00 -0.15 -5.60
CA GLN A 29 -0.21 -0.53 -6.76
C GLN A 29 1.12 0.25 -6.82
N THR A 30 1.10 1.53 -6.48
CA THR A 30 2.30 2.39 -6.45
C THR A 30 3.32 1.90 -5.44
N VAL A 31 2.88 1.61 -4.21
CA VAL A 31 3.76 1.11 -3.14
C VAL A 31 4.29 -0.29 -3.49
N THR A 32 3.44 -1.17 -4.00
CA THR A 32 3.86 -2.51 -4.45
C THR A 32 4.91 -2.41 -5.55
N ASN A 33 4.69 -1.58 -6.57
CA ASN A 33 5.64 -1.38 -7.65
C ASN A 33 6.97 -0.84 -7.14
N ASN A 34 6.95 0.11 -6.20
CA ASN A 34 8.18 0.61 -5.59
C ASN A 34 8.94 -0.51 -4.87
N LEU A 35 8.25 -1.23 -3.98
CA LEU A 35 8.83 -2.29 -3.16
C LEU A 35 9.51 -3.39 -3.99
N VAL A 36 8.83 -3.91 -5.01
CA VAL A 36 9.36 -5.02 -5.82
C VAL A 36 10.51 -4.58 -6.73
N ASN A 37 10.65 -3.28 -6.98
CA ASN A 37 11.74 -2.72 -7.79
C ASN A 37 12.88 -2.16 -6.94
N ILE A 38 12.86 -2.31 -5.61
CA ILE A 38 14.04 -2.01 -4.78
C ILE A 38 15.14 -3.00 -5.17
N LYS A 39 16.23 -2.47 -5.71
CA LYS A 39 17.39 -3.22 -6.15
C LYS A 39 18.65 -2.41 -5.87
N ASP A 40 19.72 -3.12 -5.54
CA ASP A 40 21.05 -2.54 -5.40
C ASP A 40 21.86 -2.83 -6.66
N GLU A 41 21.83 -1.90 -7.62
CA GLU A 41 22.57 -2.02 -8.87
C GLU A 41 24.09 -1.84 -8.69
N THR A 42 24.51 -1.26 -7.56
CA THR A 42 25.90 -0.94 -7.27
C THR A 42 26.63 -2.04 -6.49
N GLY A 43 25.87 -2.91 -5.83
CA GLY A 43 26.38 -3.94 -4.93
C GLY A 43 26.85 -3.42 -3.57
N GLN A 44 26.46 -2.21 -3.18
CA GLN A 44 26.74 -1.60 -1.88
C GLN A 44 26.34 -2.47 -0.68
N PHE A 45 25.26 -3.25 -0.82
CA PHE A 45 24.69 -4.06 0.25
C PHE A 45 24.92 -5.57 0.03
N LEU A 46 25.80 -5.95 -0.90
CA LEU A 46 26.14 -7.35 -1.12
C LEU A 46 26.75 -7.95 0.15
N LEU A 47 26.03 -8.89 0.77
CA LEU A 47 26.53 -9.64 1.91
C LEU A 47 27.64 -10.58 1.45
N ARG A 48 28.88 -10.30 1.86
CA ARG A 48 29.99 -11.22 1.63
C ARG A 48 30.03 -12.22 2.80
N PRO A 49 29.95 -13.54 2.55
CA PRO A 49 30.16 -14.49 3.62
C PRO A 49 31.56 -14.27 4.20
N ARG A 50 31.67 -14.22 5.54
CA ARG A 50 32.98 -14.32 6.19
C ARG A 50 33.67 -15.54 5.61
N ARG A 51 34.92 -15.39 5.15
CA ARG A 51 35.80 -16.54 4.98
C ARG A 51 35.88 -17.21 6.34
N TRP A 52 35.18 -18.34 6.48
CA TRP A 52 35.45 -19.28 7.56
C TRP A 52 36.95 -19.61 7.48
N PRO A 53 37.71 -19.55 8.59
CA PRO A 53 39.11 -19.90 8.52
C PRO A 53 39.19 -21.35 8.02
N ARG A 54 39.81 -21.53 6.85
CA ARG A 54 40.37 -22.82 6.50
C ARG A 54 41.78 -22.80 7.05
N ASP A 55 41.99 -23.77 7.94
CA ASP A 55 43.19 -24.09 8.70
C ASP A 55 43.40 -23.27 9.98
#